data_AF-A0A7C3UY16-F1
#
_entry.id   AF-A0A7C3UY16-F1
#
_cell.length_a   1.000
_cell.length_b   1.000
_cell.length_c   1.000
_cell.angle_alpha   90.00
_cell.angle_beta   90.00
_cell.angle_gamma   90.00
#
_symmetry.space_group_name_H-M   'P 1'
#
loop_
_entity.id
_entity.type
_entity.pdbx_description
1 polymer ?
#
loop_
_entity_poly.entity_id
_entity_poly.type
_entity_poly.pdbx_seq_one_letter_code
_entity_poly.pdbx_strand_id
1 'polypeptide(L)' 'MSVTITQITKEQLLELIEDIVEQKIMELLGDPDEGLLIKEETIERLKKQKIETKVGNRGRPFDEVVKELALVESCF' A
#
# COMPACT_ATOMS: atom_id res chain seq x y z
N MET A 1 -10.89 -25.46 -8.77
CA MET A 1 -12.28 -25.72 -8.38
C MET A 1 -13.11 -24.56 -8.92
N SER A 2 -14.12 -24.81 -9.75
CA SER A 2 -14.98 -23.74 -10.28
C SER A 2 -16.09 -23.44 -9.29
N VAL A 3 -16.06 -22.27 -8.67
CA VAL A 3 -17.16 -21.78 -7.84
C VAL A 3 -18.24 -21.24 -8.78
N THR A 4 -19.47 -21.73 -8.67
CA THR A 4 -20.57 -21.22 -9.51
C THR A 4 -21.17 -19.96 -8.86
N ILE A 5 -21.67 -19.03 -9.66
CA ILE A 5 -22.27 -17.77 -9.18
C ILE A 5 -23.44 -18.02 -8.20
N THR A 6 -24.09 -19.18 -8.29
CA THR A 6 -25.15 -19.60 -7.38
C THR A 6 -24.66 -20.04 -6.00
N GLN A 7 -23.35 -20.21 -5.80
CA GLN A 7 -22.73 -20.69 -4.56
C GLN A 7 -22.05 -19.58 -3.75
N ILE A 8 -22.05 -18.33 -4.23
CA ILE A 8 -21.47 -17.18 -3.54
C ILE A 8 -22.54 -16.34 -2.84
N THR A 9 -22.18 -15.72 -1.72
CA THR A 9 -23.07 -14.78 -1.03
C THR A 9 -23.11 -13.43 -1.76
N LYS A 10 -24.06 -12.57 -1.35
CA LYS A 10 -24.14 -11.20 -1.89
C LYS A 10 -22.89 -10.39 -1.57
N GLU A 11 -22.32 -10.52 -0.36
CA GLU A 11 -21.10 -9.80 0.02
C GLU A 11 -19.93 -10.25 -0.86
N GLN A 12 -19.76 -11.56 -1.06
CA GLN A 12 -18.70 -12.10 -1.92
C GLN A 12 -18.84 -11.65 -3.38
N LEU A 13 -20.07 -11.53 -3.88
CA LEU A 13 -20.30 -10.99 -5.22
C LEU A 13 -19.93 -9.51 -5.32
N LEU A 14 -20.22 -8.71 -4.28
CA LEU A 14 -19.84 -7.30 -4.25
C LEU A 14 -18.32 -7.13 -4.21
N GLU A 15 -17.63 -7.89 -3.37
CA GLU A 15 -16.17 -7.91 -3.28
C GLU A 15 -15.53 -8.27 -4.64
N LEU A 16 -16.03 -9.32 -5.31
CA LEU A 16 -15.57 -9.66 -6.66
C LEU A 16 -15.79 -8.53 -7.67
N ILE A 17 -16.88 -7.78 -7.57
CA ILE A 17 -17.15 -6.63 -8.46
C ILE A 17 -16.20 -5.47 -8.14
N GLU A 18 -15.97 -5.18 -6.85
CA GLU A 18 -15.03 -4.15 -6.40
C GLU A 18 -13.62 -4.42 -6.94
N ASP A 19 -13.12 -5.65 -6.78
CA ASP A 19 -11.82 -6.07 -7.30
C ASP A 19 -11.71 -5.90 -8.82
N ILE A 20 -12.74 -6.32 -9.55
CA ILE A 20 -12.77 -6.20 -11.02
C ILE A 20 -12.80 -4.73 -11.43
N VAL A 21 -13.56 -3.89 -10.74
CA VAL A 21 -13.63 -2.46 -11.03
C VAL A 21 -12.30 -1.78 -10.74
N GLU A 22 -11.66 -2.07 -9.61
CA GLU A 22 -10.33 -1.55 -9.28
C GLU A 22 -9.29 -1.96 -10.33
N GLN A 23 -9.27 -3.25 -10.71
CA GLN A 23 -8.39 -3.74 -11.77
C GLN A 23 -8.64 -2.98 -13.09
N LYS A 24 -9.90 -2.78 -13.47
CA LYS A 24 -10.25 -2.08 -14.73
C LYS A 24 -9.90 -0.59 -14.69
N ILE A 25 -10.04 0.04 -13.53
CA ILE A 25 -9.61 1.43 -13.33
C ILE A 25 -8.10 1.54 -13.52
N MET A 26 -7.31 0.65 -12.91
CA MET A 26 -5.85 0.62 -13.08
C MET A 26 -5.44 0.33 -14.53
N GLU A 27 -6.12 -0.60 -15.22
CA GLU A 27 -5.87 -0.89 -16.64
C GLU A 27 -6.16 0.31 -17.55
N LEU A 28 -7.19 1.11 -17.23
CA LEU A 28 -7.64 2.23 -18.09
C LEU A 28 -6.93 3.55 -17.78
N LEU A 29 -6.70 3.84 -16.51
CA LEU A 29 -6.12 5.11 -16.05
C LEU A 29 -4.61 5.03 -15.82
N GLY A 30 -4.05 3.82 -15.72
CA GLY A 30 -2.63 3.61 -15.44
C GLY A 30 -2.27 3.87 -13.98
N ASP A 31 -0.97 4.05 -13.73
CA ASP A 31 -0.47 4.41 -12.41
C ASP A 31 -0.79 5.90 -12.15
N PRO A 32 -1.59 6.24 -11.11
CA PRO A 32 -1.91 7.63 -10.80
C PRO A 32 -0.66 8.47 -10.45
N ASP A 33 0.43 7.82 -10.04
CA ASP A 33 1.69 8.47 -9.71
C ASP A 33 2.65 8.54 -10.92
N GLU A 34 2.23 8.10 -12.11
CA GLU A 34 3.08 8.10 -13.30
C GLU A 34 3.54 9.53 -13.67
N GLY A 35 4.85 9.69 -13.84
CA GLY A 35 5.46 10.98 -14.16
C GLY A 35 5.61 11.95 -12.98
N LEU A 36 5.16 11.59 -11.78
CA LEU A 36 5.42 12.39 -10.59
C LEU A 36 6.86 12.19 -10.09
N LEU A 37 7.48 13.31 -9.71
CA LEU A 37 8.79 13.29 -9.07
C LEU A 37 8.62 13.18 -7.56
N ILE A 38 9.48 12.38 -6.93
CA ILE A 38 9.59 12.35 -5.48
C ILE A 38 10.08 13.72 -5.00
N LYS A 39 9.41 14.29 -3.99
CA LYS A 39 9.81 15.55 -3.35
C LYS A 39 11.27 15.48 -2.88
N GLU A 40 12.03 16.57 -3.07
CA GLU A 40 13.45 16.64 -2.71
C GLU A 40 13.69 16.28 -1.23
N GLU A 41 12.85 16.77 -0.32
CA GLU A 41 12.89 16.44 1.11
C GLU A 41 12.85 14.94 1.37
N THR A 42 11.98 14.21 0.66
CA THR A 42 11.86 12.76 0.78
C THR A 42 13.12 12.05 0.26
N ILE A 43 13.68 12.53 -0.86
CA ILE A 43 14.93 11.99 -1.42
C ILE A 43 16.08 12.17 -0.43
N GLU A 44 16.24 13.36 0.16
CA GLU A 44 17.29 13.67 1.12
C GLU A 44 17.18 12.81 2.39
N ARG A 45 15.96 12.69 2.92
CA ARG A 45 15.67 11.82 4.07
C ARG A 45 16.05 10.37 3.79
N LEU A 46 15.67 9.83 2.63
CA LEU A 46 15.98 8.45 2.23
C LEU A 46 17.49 8.22 2.03
N LYS A 47 18.21 9.20 1.46
CA LYS A 47 19.67 9.14 1.34
C LYS A 47 20.34 9.05 2.71
N LYS A 48 19.91 9.86 3.68
CA LYS A 48 20.41 9.83 5.05
C LYS A 48 20.13 8.48 5.71
N GLN A 49 18.89 8.00 5.64
CA GLN A 49 18.51 6.69 6.19
C GLN A 49 19.33 5.54 5.59
N LYS A 50 19.59 5.57 4.28
CA LYS A 50 20.41 4.56 3.59
C LYS A 50 21.85 4.53 4.13
N ILE A 51 22.43 5.67 4.45
CA ILE A 51 23.76 5.77 5.05
C ILE A 51 23.74 5.23 6.48
N GLU A 52 22.77 5.64 7.30
CA GLU A 52 22.63 5.18 8.68
C GLU A 52 22.45 3.66 8.76
N THR A 53 21.62 3.09 7.87
CA THR A 53 21.38 1.65 7.78
C THR A 53 22.66 0.89 7.40
N LYS A 54 23.48 1.45 6.50
CA LYS A 54 24.78 0.86 6.14
C LYS A 54 25.78 0.85 7.30
N VAL A 55 25.72 1.82 8.20
CA VAL A 55 26.57 1.91 9.41
C VAL A 55 26.03 1.03 10.55
N GLY A 56 24.88 0.37 10.35
CA GLY A 56 24.28 -0.57 11.29
C GLY A 56 23.18 0.02 12.16
N ASN A 57 22.88 1.32 12.01
CA ASN A 57 21.74 1.93 12.68
C ASN A 57 20.46 1.48 11.96
N ARG A 58 19.74 0.54 12.59
CA ARG A 58 18.39 0.17 12.14
C ARG A 58 17.42 1.27 12.57
N GLY A 59 16.41 1.48 11.72
CA GLY A 59 15.39 2.50 11.95
C GLY A 59 14.54 2.23 13.20
N ARG A 60 13.45 2.98 13.32
CA ARG A 60 12.55 2.87 14.47
C ARG A 60 11.70 1.60 14.37
N PRO A 61 11.39 0.94 15.51
CA PRO A 61 10.44 -0.16 15.51
C PRO A 61 9.05 0.33 15.09
N PHE A 62 8.33 -0.52 14.34
CA PHE A 62 7.04 -0.19 13.76
C PHE A 62 6.02 0.24 14.83
N ASP A 63 5.96 -0.49 15.95
CA ASP A 63 5.04 -0.22 17.07
C ASP A 63 5.18 1.19 17.65
N GLU A 64 6.41 1.74 17.68
CA GLU A 64 6.64 3.12 18.14
C GLU A 64 6.11 4.14 17.15
N VAL A 65 6.27 3.89 15.86
CA VAL A 65 5.82 4.78 14.79
C VAL A 65 4.30 4.79 14.69
N VAL A 66 3.66 3.63 14.82
CA VAL A 66 2.19 3.50 14.82
C VAL A 66 1.57 4.28 15.98
N LYS A 67 2.13 4.18 17.18
CA LYS A 67 1.69 4.93 18.36
C LYS A 67 1.85 6.43 18.20
N GLU A 68 2.97 6.89 17.63
CA GLU A 68 3.22 8.31 17.42
C GLU A 68 2.29 8.90 16.36
N LEU A 69 2.08 8.18 15.25
CA LEU A 69 1.28 8.65 14.12
C LEU A 69 -0.22 8.38 14.28
N ALA A 70 -0.64 7.78 15.40
CA ALA A 70 -2.02 7.36 15.65
C ALA A 70 -2.62 6.54 14.49
N LEU A 71 -1.79 5.73 13.83
CA LEU A 71 -2.24 4.84 12.75
C LEU A 71 -2.99 3.68 13.39
N VAL A 72 -4.13 3.31 12.80
CA VAL A 72 -4.88 2.14 13.27
C VAL A 72 -4.14 0.89 12.78
N GLU A 73 -3.88 -0.07 13.67
CA GLU A 73 -3.25 -1.36 13.33
C GLU A 73 -4.05 -2.21 12.31
N SER A 74 -5.16 -1.70 11.77
CA SER A 74 -6.18 -2.49 11.07
C SER A 74 -5.90 -2.81 9.60
N CYS A 75 -4.72 -2.52 9.07
CA CYS A 75 -4.39 -2.79 7.67
C CYS A 75 -3.01 -3.44 7.51
N PHE A 76 -2.78 -4.60 8.13
CA PHE A 76 -1.82 -5.61 7.68
C PHE A 76 -2.25 -7.01 8.13
#